data_AF-Q6J0S4-F1
#
_entry.id   AF-Q6J0S4-F1
#
_cell.length_a   1.000
_cell.length_b   1.000
_cell.length_c   1.000
_cell.angle_alpha   90.00
_cell.angle_beta   90.00
_cell.angle_gamma   90.00
#
_symmetry.space_group_name_H-M   'P 1'
#
loop_
_entity.id
_entity.type
_entity.pdbx_description
1 polymer ?
#
loop_
_entity_poly.entity_id
_entity_poly.type
_entity_poly.pdbx_seq_one_letter_code
_entity_poly.pdbx_strand_id
1 'polypeptide(L)'
;MQLELEGASGTIDREIHKKLTQLMLAVELECPQFQTQRLMKKFSQPLDPQLPAPRFFDHPTMFILQQSLIGVLGGKQYLHHNVMLPSGYIADFEVKLDKEGHVLPYSNENKNEEDVEQRIVVCVLFPQHFCTDTQHLLGRQVMKLGT
;
A
#
# COMPACT_ATOMS: atom_id res chain seq x y z
N MET A 1 -16.53 17.28 18.84
CA MET A 1 -15.29 17.98 19.27
C MET A 1 -14.27 17.76 18.15
N GLN A 2 -14.04 18.79 17.36
CA GLN A 2 -13.18 18.77 16.18
C GLN A 2 -11.78 19.16 16.66
N LEU A 3 -10.81 18.25 16.57
CA LEU A 3 -9.41 18.57 16.88
C LEU A 3 -8.82 19.32 15.68
N GLU A 4 -8.87 20.65 15.75
CA GLU A 4 -8.15 21.54 14.83
C GLU A 4 -6.67 21.52 15.20
N LEU A 5 -5.90 20.72 14.48
CA LEU A 5 -4.44 20.85 14.43
C LEU A 5 -4.08 21.89 13.36
N GLU A 6 -4.44 23.15 13.60
CA GLU A 6 -4.00 24.27 12.76
C GLU A 6 -2.65 24.80 13.27
N GLY A 7 -1.59 24.48 12.53
CA GLY A 7 -0.31 25.17 12.65
C GLY A 7 -0.37 26.55 12.00
N ALA A 8 0.37 27.52 12.54
CA ALA A 8 0.34 28.95 12.22
C ALA A 8 0.73 29.37 10.77
N SER A 9 0.60 28.50 9.78
CA SER A 9 0.84 28.80 8.36
C SER A 9 -0.10 28.06 7.38
N GLY A 10 -1.20 27.45 7.86
CA GLY A 10 -2.18 26.78 6.99
C GLY A 10 -1.64 25.56 6.22
N THR A 11 -0.39 25.18 6.46
CA THR A 11 0.29 24.03 5.87
C THR A 11 0.95 23.26 7.01
N ILE A 12 0.45 22.05 7.27
CA ILE A 12 1.07 21.13 8.22
C ILE A 12 2.43 20.73 7.63
N ASP A 13 3.48 20.85 8.44
CA ASP A 13 4.82 20.40 8.06
C ASP A 13 4.80 18.93 7.60
N ARG A 14 5.55 18.62 6.54
CA ARG A 14 5.52 17.30 5.89
C ARG A 14 5.91 16.17 6.84
N GLU A 15 6.91 16.39 7.71
CA GLU A 15 7.34 15.38 8.68
C GLU A 15 6.32 15.21 9.80
N ILE A 16 5.69 16.31 10.23
CA ILE A 16 4.56 16.25 11.18
C ILE A 16 3.40 15.44 10.58
N HIS A 17 3.05 15.69 9.32
CA HIS A 17 1.96 14.99 8.64
C HIS A 17 2.24 13.48 8.51
N LYS A 18 3.48 13.10 8.14
CA LYS A 18 3.92 11.70 8.12
C LYS A 18 3.80 11.03 9.48
N LYS A 19 4.31 11.67 10.55
CA LYS A 19 4.24 11.13 11.91
C LYS A 19 2.80 10.95 12.41
N LEU A 20 1.93 11.92 12.16
CA LEU A 20 0.52 11.84 12.52
C LEU A 20 -0.19 10.68 11.79
N THR A 21 0.18 10.43 10.54
CA THR A 21 -0.39 9.33 9.76
C THR A 21 0.07 7.98 10.28
N GLN A 22 1.38 7.83 10.56
CA GLN A 22 1.90 6.63 11.18
C GLN A 22 1.24 6.35 12.54
N LEU A 23 1.03 7.39 13.35
CA LEU A 23 0.31 7.27 14.61
C LEU A 23 -1.14 6.83 14.42
N MET A 24 -1.86 7.43 13.47
CA MET A 24 -3.25 7.07 13.18
C MET A 24 -3.37 5.60 12.72
N LEU A 25 -2.50 5.16 11.82
CA LEU A 25 -2.47 3.76 11.36
C LEU A 25 -2.13 2.80 12.49
N ALA A 26 -1.24 3.18 13.42
CA ALA A 26 -0.95 2.40 14.61
C ALA A 26 -2.18 2.28 15.52
N VAL A 27 -2.89 3.39 15.74
CA VAL A 27 -4.09 3.44 16.57
C VAL A 27 -5.21 2.57 15.99
N GLU A 28 -5.43 2.60 14.67
CA GLU A 28 -6.43 1.73 14.01
C GLU A 28 -6.13 0.24 14.23
N LEU A 29 -4.86 -0.14 14.15
CA LEU A 29 -4.44 -1.52 14.35
C LEU A 29 -4.54 -1.98 15.81
N GLU A 30 -4.10 -1.14 16.75
CA GLU A 30 -4.01 -1.49 18.16
C GLU A 30 -5.34 -1.28 18.91
N CYS A 31 -6.20 -0.40 18.40
CA CYS A 31 -7.46 -0.02 19.00
C CYS A 31 -8.60 -0.07 17.96
N PRO A 32 -9.12 -1.26 17.61
CA PRO A 32 -10.19 -1.41 16.60
C PRO A 32 -11.48 -0.62 16.92
N GLN A 33 -11.71 -0.32 18.20
CA GLN A 33 -12.80 0.53 18.68
C GLN A 33 -12.66 2.01 18.26
N PHE A 34 -11.44 2.44 17.92
CA PHE A 34 -11.17 3.76 17.36
C PHE A 34 -11.35 3.68 15.83
N GLN A 35 -12.59 3.85 15.39
CA GLN A 35 -12.85 4.10 13.98
C GLN A 35 -12.43 5.54 13.65
N THR A 36 -11.22 5.72 13.13
CA THR A 36 -10.76 6.99 12.58
C THR A 36 -11.42 7.28 11.24
N GLN A 37 -12.74 7.47 11.28
CA GLN A 37 -13.46 8.12 10.20
C GLN A 37 -13.00 9.58 10.15
N ARG A 38 -12.17 9.95 9.16
CA ARG A 38 -12.11 11.28 8.48
C ARG A 38 -10.75 11.94 8.25
N LEU A 39 -9.62 11.41 8.70
CA LEU A 39 -8.33 12.10 8.47
C LEU A 39 -7.55 11.62 7.24
N MET A 40 -7.89 10.48 6.66
CA MET A 40 -7.25 10.00 5.42
C MET A 40 -7.85 10.68 4.18
N LYS A 41 -7.70 12.00 4.06
CA LYS A 41 -7.66 12.60 2.73
C LYS A 41 -6.45 11.99 2.03
N LYS A 42 -6.68 11.37 0.87
CA LYS A 42 -5.69 10.63 0.06
C LYS A 42 -4.30 11.25 0.20
N PHE A 43 -3.35 10.48 0.73
CA PHE A 43 -1.96 10.92 0.75
C PHE A 43 -1.46 10.97 -0.68
N SER A 44 -1.12 12.15 -1.17
CA SER A 44 -0.51 12.31 -2.50
C SER A 44 0.99 11.99 -2.49
N GLN A 45 1.56 11.57 -1.35
CA GLN A 45 3.00 11.35 -1.18
C GLN A 45 3.29 10.05 -0.41
N PRO A 46 4.38 9.33 -0.76
CA PRO A 46 4.78 8.12 -0.07
C PRO A 46 5.19 8.39 1.40
N LEU A 47 4.64 7.60 2.33
CA LEU A 47 5.07 7.57 3.74
C LEU A 47 6.46 6.96 3.90
N ASP A 48 6.79 6.00 3.04
CA ASP A 48 8.06 5.27 3.08
C ASP A 48 9.00 5.78 1.97
N PRO A 49 9.99 6.64 2.30
CA PRO A 49 10.96 7.10 1.32
C PRO A 49 11.93 6.00 0.90
N GLN A 50 11.96 4.85 1.58
CA GLN A 50 12.94 3.81 1.29
C GLN A 50 12.57 2.94 0.10
N LEU A 51 11.32 3.00 -0.41
CA LEU A 51 10.94 1.96 -1.35
C LEU A 51 9.69 2.20 -2.22
N PRO A 52 9.72 1.66 -3.46
CA PRO A 52 10.81 0.90 -4.05
C PRO A 52 11.78 1.82 -4.78
N ALA A 53 12.98 1.96 -4.21
CA ALA A 53 14.14 2.32 -4.99
C ALA A 53 14.27 1.30 -6.14
N PRO A 54 14.74 1.69 -7.34
CA PRO A 54 14.94 0.81 -8.48
C PRO A 54 15.64 -0.53 -8.13
N ARG A 55 16.50 -0.50 -7.10
CA ARG A 55 17.24 -1.64 -6.55
C ARG A 55 16.39 -2.80 -6.00
N PHE A 56 15.11 -2.59 -5.68
CA PHE A 56 14.28 -3.67 -5.12
C PHE A 56 13.87 -4.69 -6.19
N PHE A 57 13.67 -4.25 -7.44
CA PHE A 57 13.47 -5.17 -8.56
C PHE A 57 14.74 -5.95 -8.94
N ASP A 58 15.92 -5.50 -8.48
CA ASP A 58 17.18 -6.21 -8.67
C ASP A 58 17.32 -7.43 -7.73
N HIS A 59 16.40 -7.61 -6.78
CA HIS A 59 16.40 -8.80 -5.93
C HIS A 59 15.89 -10.03 -6.73
N PRO A 60 16.64 -11.14 -6.80
CA PRO A 60 16.25 -12.32 -7.59
C PRO A 60 14.84 -12.84 -7.26
N THR A 61 14.46 -12.84 -5.99
CA THR A 61 13.11 -13.22 -5.54
C THR A 61 12.01 -12.34 -6.12
N MET A 62 12.22 -11.02 -6.24
CA MET A 62 11.23 -10.12 -6.83
C MET A 62 11.01 -10.43 -8.31
N PHE A 63 12.09 -10.64 -9.05
CA PHE A 63 12.03 -11.03 -10.45
C PHE A 63 11.28 -12.35 -10.64
N ILE A 64 11.65 -13.39 -9.89
CA ILE A 64 11.01 -14.71 -9.96
C ILE A 64 9.51 -14.60 -9.63
N LEU A 65 9.16 -13.87 -8.57
CA LEU A 65 7.77 -13.68 -8.19
C LEU A 65 6.99 -12.95 -9.28
N GLN A 66 7.54 -11.87 -9.83
CA GLN A 66 6.90 -11.11 -10.91
C GLN A 66 6.64 -12.01 -12.13
N GLN A 67 7.64 -12.79 -12.58
CA GLN A 67 7.46 -13.70 -13.71
C GLN A 67 6.42 -14.79 -13.39
N SER A 68 6.42 -15.31 -12.16
CA SER A 68 5.44 -16.31 -11.72
C SER A 68 4.02 -15.76 -11.72
N LEU A 69 3.82 -14.54 -11.19
CA LEU A 69 2.53 -13.85 -11.21
C LEU A 69 2.07 -13.58 -12.64
N ILE A 70 2.95 -13.10 -13.52
CA ILE A 70 2.65 -12.90 -14.94
C ILE A 70 2.19 -14.21 -15.59
N GLY A 71 2.87 -15.32 -15.30
CA GLY A 71 2.51 -16.64 -15.82
C GLY A 71 1.14 -17.12 -15.34
N VAL A 72 0.84 -16.96 -14.05
CA VAL A 72 -0.45 -17.36 -13.45
C VAL A 72 -1.60 -16.48 -13.97
N LEU A 73 -1.38 -15.18 -14.08
CA LEU A 73 -2.39 -14.22 -14.55
C LEU A 73 -2.59 -14.25 -16.07
N GLY A 74 -1.74 -14.97 -16.82
CA GLY A 74 -1.83 -15.08 -18.27
C GLY A 74 -1.31 -13.85 -19.03
N GLY A 75 -0.60 -12.94 -18.36
CA GLY A 75 0.02 -11.79 -19.02
C GLY A 75 0.39 -10.63 -18.11
N LYS A 76 1.38 -9.84 -18.54
CA LYS A 76 1.87 -8.67 -17.80
C LYS A 76 0.86 -7.53 -17.71
N GLN A 77 -0.11 -7.49 -18.64
CA GLN A 77 -1.16 -6.48 -18.67
C GLN A 77 -2.09 -6.55 -17.45
N TYR A 78 -2.09 -7.66 -16.71
CA TYR A 78 -2.94 -7.86 -15.53
C TYR A 78 -2.24 -7.51 -14.21
N LEU A 79 -0.98 -7.07 -14.25
CA LEU A 79 -0.16 -6.82 -13.08
C LEU A 79 0.39 -5.39 -13.12
N HIS A 80 0.04 -4.57 -12.14
CA HIS A 80 0.66 -3.27 -11.93
C HIS A 80 1.68 -3.34 -10.79
N HIS A 81 2.70 -2.50 -10.83
CA HIS A 81 3.81 -2.51 -9.86
C HIS A 81 3.91 -1.17 -9.15
N ASN A 82 4.51 -1.15 -7.96
CA ASN A 82 4.74 0.06 -7.15
C ASN A 82 3.47 0.86 -6.86
N VAL A 83 2.43 0.17 -6.41
CA VAL A 83 1.11 0.76 -6.25
C VAL A 83 1.05 1.53 -4.94
N MET A 84 0.78 2.84 -5.04
CA MET A 84 0.57 3.68 -3.87
C MET A 84 -0.82 3.44 -3.30
N LEU A 85 -0.86 2.94 -2.07
CA LEU A 85 -2.07 2.74 -1.30
C LEU A 85 -2.60 4.08 -0.79
N PRO A 86 -3.91 4.19 -0.49
CA PRO A 86 -4.50 5.41 0.07
C PRO A 86 -3.83 5.88 1.37
N SER A 87 -3.28 4.94 2.13
CA SER A 87 -2.49 5.19 3.34
C SER A 87 -1.16 5.87 3.06
N GLY A 88 -0.69 5.92 1.81
CA GLY A 88 0.61 6.47 1.41
C GLY A 88 1.74 5.43 1.44
N TYR A 89 1.45 4.16 1.79
CA TYR A 89 2.40 3.08 1.59
C TYR A 89 2.46 2.64 0.12
N ILE A 90 3.58 2.07 -0.29
CA ILE A 90 3.73 1.47 -1.62
C ILE A 90 3.74 -0.04 -1.46
N ALA A 91 2.87 -0.69 -2.22
CA ALA A 91 2.87 -2.13 -2.40
C ALA A 91 3.61 -2.54 -3.67
N ASP A 92 4.08 -3.78 -3.69
CA ASP A 92 4.90 -4.27 -4.80
C ASP A 92 4.07 -4.48 -6.06
N PHE A 93 2.90 -5.11 -5.94
CA PHE A 93 2.00 -5.35 -7.07
C PHE A 93 0.52 -5.14 -6.74
N GLU A 94 -0.27 -4.88 -7.77
CA GLU A 94 -1.73 -4.86 -7.74
C GLU A 94 -2.32 -5.65 -8.91
N VAL A 95 -3.44 -6.31 -8.65
CA VAL A 95 -4.29 -6.99 -9.63
C VAL A 95 -5.72 -6.49 -9.47
N LYS A 96 -6.37 -6.16 -10.59
CA LYS A 96 -7.79 -5.77 -10.66
C LYS A 96 -8.65 -6.98 -10.99
N LEU A 97 -9.78 -7.13 -10.31
CA LEU A 97 -10.77 -8.16 -10.58
C LEU A 97 -12.13 -7.54 -10.89
N ASP A 98 -12.86 -8.18 -11.82
CA ASP A 98 -14.29 -7.92 -12.05
C ASP A 98 -15.17 -8.61 -11.00
N LYS A 99 -16.49 -8.49 -11.15
CA LYS A 99 -17.49 -9.06 -10.24
C LYS A 99 -17.48 -10.58 -10.21
N GLU A 100 -17.09 -11.19 -11.32
CA GLU A 100 -16.99 -12.63 -11.49
C GLU A 100 -15.63 -13.18 -11.03
N GLY A 101 -14.69 -12.30 -10.68
CA GLY A 101 -13.34 -12.63 -10.22
C GLY A 101 -12.33 -12.82 -11.34
N HIS A 102 -12.62 -12.41 -12.57
CA HIS A 102 -11.65 -12.42 -13.66
C HIS A 102 -10.72 -11.22 -13.59
N VAL A 103 -9.49 -11.42 -14.08
CA VAL A 103 -8.45 -10.39 -14.09
C VAL A 103 -8.73 -9.33 -15.16
N LEU A 104 -8.69 -8.07 -14.77
CA LEU A 104 -8.87 -6.93 -15.66
C LEU A 104 -7.51 -6.35 -16.07
N PRO A 105 -7.30 -6.04 -17.36
CA PRO A 105 -6.04 -5.48 -17.82
C PRO A 105 -5.92 -4.01 -17.42
N TYR A 106 -4.70 -3.60 -17.07
CA TYR A 106 -4.30 -2.21 -16.97
C TYR A 106 -4.12 -1.64 -18.39
N SER A 107 -5.14 -0.96 -18.90
CA SER A 107 -5.09 -0.22 -20.16
C SER A 107 -4.68 1.23 -19.94
N ASN A 108 -4.03 1.85 -20.94
CA ASN A 108 -3.65 3.27 -20.91
C ASN A 108 -4.87 4.21 -20.93
N GLU A 109 -6.00 3.71 -21.40
CA GLU A 109 -7.28 4.40 -21.37
C GLU A 109 -8.03 3.81 -20.17
N ASN A 110 -8.39 4.64 -19.18
CA ASN A 110 -9.05 4.26 -17.91
C ASN A 110 -10.46 3.62 -18.07
N LYS A 111 -10.70 2.91 -19.18
CA LYS A 111 -11.97 2.33 -19.60
C LYS A 111 -12.48 1.24 -18.66
N ASN A 112 -11.60 0.60 -17.90
CA ASN A 112 -11.96 -0.56 -17.09
C ASN A 112 -12.13 -0.22 -15.59
N GLU A 113 -12.11 1.06 -15.20
CA GLU A 113 -12.17 1.42 -13.78
C GLU A 113 -13.56 1.21 -13.18
N GLU A 114 -14.62 1.39 -13.98
CA GLU A 114 -16.02 1.12 -13.58
C GLU A 114 -16.31 -0.37 -13.43
N ASP A 115 -15.53 -1.22 -14.10
CA ASP A 115 -15.65 -2.68 -14.06
C ASP A 115 -14.87 -3.31 -12.89
N VAL A 116 -14.02 -2.54 -12.19
CA VAL A 116 -13.25 -3.05 -11.04
C VAL A 116 -14.16 -3.21 -9.83
N GLU A 117 -14.39 -4.47 -9.45
CA GLU A 117 -15.09 -4.79 -8.20
C GLU A 117 -14.09 -4.88 -7.04
N GLN A 118 -12.95 -5.53 -7.26
CA GLN A 118 -11.95 -5.78 -6.21
C GLN A 118 -10.53 -5.54 -6.70
N ARG A 119 -9.67 -5.12 -5.76
CA ARG A 119 -8.22 -5.00 -5.96
C ARG A 119 -7.50 -5.91 -5.00
N ILE A 120 -6.59 -6.72 -5.53
CA ILE A 120 -5.68 -7.53 -4.74
C ILE A 120 -4.32 -6.85 -4.77
N VAL A 121 -3.78 -6.58 -3.60
CA VAL A 121 -2.46 -6.02 -3.43
C VAL A 121 -1.51 -7.11 -2.93
N VAL A 122 -0.31 -7.18 -3.51
CA VAL A 122 0.73 -8.13 -3.13
C VAL A 122 1.93 -7.36 -2.58
N CYS A 123 2.32 -7.71 -1.35
CA CYS A 123 3.49 -7.16 -0.67
C CYS A 123 4.49 -8.28 -0.41
N VAL A 124 5.73 -8.09 -0.85
CA VAL A 124 6.81 -9.05 -0.73
C VAL A 124 7.57 -8.80 0.56
N LEU A 125 7.66 -9.87 1.35
CA LEU A 125 8.24 -9.82 2.68
C LEU A 125 9.58 -10.57 2.69
N PHE A 126 10.60 -9.92 3.23
CA PHE A 126 11.93 -10.47 3.42
C PHE A 126 12.18 -10.71 4.92
N PRO A 127 13.17 -11.52 5.30
CA PRO A 127 13.47 -11.79 6.71
C PRO A 127 13.58 -10.52 7.59
N GLN A 128 14.12 -9.41 7.07
CA GLN A 128 14.21 -8.13 7.80
C GLN A 128 12.84 -7.44 8.08
N HIS A 129 11.74 -7.99 7.58
CA HIS A 129 10.38 -7.51 7.80
C HIS A 129 9.70 -8.19 8.99
N PHE A 130 10.34 -9.21 9.58
CA PHE A 130 9.84 -9.97 10.72
C PHE A 130 10.59 -9.60 12.00
N CYS A 131 9.95 -9.82 13.14
CA CYS A 131 10.58 -9.75 14.45
C CYS A 131 11.55 -10.93 14.62
N THR A 132 12.70 -10.68 15.25
CA THR A 132 13.76 -11.68 15.48
C THR A 132 13.19 -12.98 16.04
N ASP A 133 13.55 -14.10 15.42
CA ASP A 133 13.15 -15.46 15.81
C ASP A 133 11.63 -15.73 15.83
N THR A 134 10.84 -14.95 15.09
CA THR A 134 9.40 -15.16 14.97
C THR A 134 8.91 -15.04 13.52
N GLN A 135 7.66 -15.46 13.30
CA GLN A 135 6.92 -15.20 12.06
C GLN A 135 6.05 -13.94 12.17
N HIS A 136 6.18 -13.15 13.24
CA HIS A 136 5.44 -11.91 13.42
C HIS A 136 6.08 -10.80 12.61
N LEU A 137 5.26 -10.06 11.87
CA LEU A 137 5.70 -8.89 11.15
C LEU A 137 6.03 -7.75 12.12
N LEU A 138 7.03 -6.95 11.74
CA LEU A 138 7.28 -5.67 12.41
C LEU A 138 6.01 -4.80 12.28
N GLY A 139 5.67 -4.02 13.32
CA GLY A 139 4.48 -3.16 13.31
C GLY A 139 4.39 -2.25 12.08
N ARG A 140 5.54 -1.70 11.62
CA ARG A 140 5.63 -0.90 10.39
C ARG A 140 5.19 -1.63 9.12
N GLN A 141 5.27 -2.96 9.08
CA GLN A 141 4.85 -3.80 7.95
C GLN A 141 3.38 -4.17 8.09
N VAL A 142 2.91 -4.45 9.32
CA VAL A 142 1.49 -4.65 9.60
C VAL A 142 0.68 -3.41 9.21
N MET A 143 1.19 -2.21 9.51
CA MET A 143 0.59 -0.93 9.08
C MET A 143 0.45 -0.77 7.56
N LYS A 144 1.23 -1.49 6.76
CA LYS A 144 1.07 -1.50 5.29
C LYS A 144 -0.06 -2.41 4.82
N LEU A 145 -0.36 -3.46 5.60
CA LEU A 145 -1.28 -4.53 5.23
C LEU A 145 -2.68 -4.36 5.84
N GLY A 146 -2.80 -3.59 6.92
CA GLY A 146 -4.06 -3.40 7.66
C GLY A 146 -4.95 -2.26 7.17
N THR A 147 -4.66 -1.71 5.99
CA THR A 147 -5.43 -0.63 5.33
C THR A 147 -6.07 -1.14 4.05
#